data_AF-A0A528TM66-F1
#
_entry.id   AF-A0A528TM66-F1
#
_cell.length_a   1.000
_cell.length_b   1.000
_cell.length_c   1.000
_cell.angle_alpha   90.00
_cell.angle_beta   90.00
_cell.angle_gamma   90.00
#
_symmetry.space_group_name_H-M   'P 1'
#
loop_
_entity.id
_entity.type
_entity.pdbx_description
1 polymer ?
#
loop_
_entity_poly.entity_id
_entity_poly.type
_entity_poly.pdbx_seq_one_letter_code
_entity_poly.pdbx_strand_id
1 'polypeptide(L)'
;DSYGDLPTEQLADLKTKFGDQIRVGPYLGTYYYAVKTDKAPWDNVELRNAISMAIDRDFLAEKVWQNSMLPGYSMVPPGIDGYTPALAKYADMSQIDREDAAKKVLEKLGYTPEHPLKMEIRYNTSENHKNTAVAIQEQLKPLGVEVTLLNTDT
;
A
#
# COMPACT_ATOMS: atom_id res chain seq x y z
N ASP A 1 -1.19 8.22 25.81
CA ASP A 1 -1.93 8.18 24.55
C ASP A 1 -0.93 7.87 23.45
N SER A 2 -1.17 6.83 22.65
CA SER A 2 -0.28 6.45 21.54
C SER A 2 -0.83 7.06 20.26
N TYR A 3 -0.17 8.10 19.75
CA TYR A 3 -0.55 8.70 18.48
C TYR A 3 -0.08 7.80 17.33
N GLY A 4 -1.02 7.12 16.68
CA GLY A 4 -0.74 6.13 15.64
C GLY A 4 -0.38 6.71 14.27
N ASP A 5 -0.37 8.05 14.12
CA ASP A 5 -0.19 8.72 12.82
C ASP A 5 0.75 9.93 12.90
N LEU A 6 1.93 9.76 13.52
CA LEU A 6 2.95 10.81 13.54
C LEU A 6 3.31 11.23 12.10
N PRO A 7 3.48 12.53 11.80
CA PRO A 7 3.93 12.98 10.47
C PRO A 7 5.29 12.36 10.15
N THR A 8 5.33 11.32 9.31
CA THR A 8 6.51 10.47 9.19
C THR A 8 7.67 11.21 8.56
N GLU A 9 7.40 12.15 7.66
CA GLU A 9 8.40 13.05 7.06
C GLU A 9 9.20 13.82 8.11
N GLN A 10 8.61 14.12 9.27
CA GLN A 10 9.25 14.84 10.36
C GLN A 10 9.85 13.92 11.42
N LEU A 11 9.78 12.59 11.25
CA LEU A 11 10.16 11.63 12.30
C LEU A 11 11.62 11.81 12.74
N ALA A 12 12.54 12.09 11.83
CA ALA A 12 13.95 12.33 12.15
C ALA A 12 14.14 13.60 12.99
N ASP A 13 13.46 14.69 12.63
CA ASP A 13 13.51 15.96 13.36
C ASP A 13 12.85 15.83 14.73
N LEU A 14 11.71 15.13 14.81
CA LEU A 14 11.02 14.85 16.05
C LEU A 14 11.90 14.01 17.00
N LYS A 15 12.57 12.97 16.49
CA LYS A 15 13.53 12.17 17.28
C LYS A 15 14.70 13.02 17.77
N THR A 16 15.24 13.88 16.92
CA THR A 16 16.32 14.80 17.29
C THR A 16 15.90 15.78 18.40
N LYS A 17 14.69 16.33 18.29
CA LYS A 17 14.17 17.34 19.22
C LYS A 17 13.71 16.76 20.56
N PHE A 18 13.07 15.60 20.54
CA PHE A 18 12.35 15.05 21.70
C PHE A 18 12.95 13.75 22.26
N GLY A 19 13.95 13.17 21.58
CA GLY A 19 14.69 12.00 22.06
C GLY A 19 13.77 10.83 22.40
N ASP A 20 13.94 10.28 23.60
CA ASP A 20 13.23 9.10 24.11
C ASP A 20 11.72 9.26 24.30
N GLN A 21 11.20 10.48 24.11
CA GLN A 21 9.76 10.74 24.06
C GLN A 21 9.14 10.24 22.75
N ILE A 22 9.93 10.15 21.66
CA ILE A 22 9.48 9.56 20.40
C ILE A 22 9.80 8.07 20.41
N ARG A 23 8.75 7.25 20.50
CA ARG A 23 8.88 5.80 20.55
C ARG A 23 8.18 5.18 19.35
N VAL A 24 8.96 4.51 18.51
CA VAL A 24 8.47 3.65 17.44
C VAL A 24 8.69 2.22 17.91
N GLY A 25 7.61 1.46 18.07
CA GLY A 25 7.67 0.09 18.54
C GLY A 25 6.64 -0.79 17.83
N PRO A 26 6.72 -2.11 18.00
CA PRO A 26 5.80 -3.05 17.35
C PRO A 26 4.34 -2.76 17.71
N TYR A 27 3.49 -2.79 16.70
CA TYR A 27 2.03 -2.68 16.84
C TYR A 27 1.38 -3.79 16.02
N LEU A 28 0.45 -4.54 16.62
CA LEU A 28 -0.27 -5.62 15.95
C LEU A 28 -1.42 -5.05 15.08
N GLY A 29 -1.05 -4.30 14.05
CA GLY A 29 -1.97 -3.72 13.09
C GLY A 29 -1.44 -3.82 11.66
N THR A 30 -2.37 -3.94 10.72
CA THR A 30 -2.07 -3.99 9.28
C THR A 30 -2.73 -2.81 8.60
N TYR A 31 -1.95 -1.97 7.91
CA TYR A 31 -2.47 -0.96 7.00
C TYR A 31 -2.78 -1.62 5.66
N TYR A 32 -4.03 -1.51 5.18
CA TYR A 32 -4.46 -2.14 3.93
C TYR A 32 -5.55 -1.33 3.24
N TYR A 33 -5.67 -1.50 1.92
CA TYR A 33 -6.82 -1.02 1.16
C TYR A 33 -7.83 -2.16 0.99
N ALA A 34 -9.05 -1.94 1.46
CA ALA A 34 -10.17 -2.84 1.19
C ALA A 34 -10.72 -2.58 -0.21
N VAL A 35 -10.86 -3.64 -1.01
CA VAL A 35 -11.50 -3.56 -2.33
C VAL A 35 -12.94 -4.03 -2.22
N LYS A 36 -13.87 -3.27 -2.77
CA LYS A 36 -15.28 -3.66 -2.86
C LYS A 36 -15.46 -4.73 -3.95
N THR A 37 -15.60 -5.99 -3.56
CA THR A 37 -15.54 -7.15 -4.47
C THR A 37 -16.88 -7.60 -5.04
N ASP A 38 -17.96 -6.86 -4.81
CA ASP A 38 -19.34 -7.27 -5.18
C ASP A 38 -19.80 -6.75 -6.55
N LYS A 39 -18.95 -5.99 -7.25
CA LYS A 39 -19.26 -5.36 -8.54
C LYS A 39 -18.08 -5.40 -9.48
N ALA A 40 -18.36 -5.57 -10.77
CA ALA A 40 -17.37 -5.41 -11.83
C ALA A 40 -16.73 -4.00 -11.80
N PRO A 41 -15.44 -3.88 -12.16
CA PRO A 41 -14.53 -4.99 -12.49
C PRO A 41 -13.87 -5.65 -11.25
N TRP A 42 -14.21 -5.19 -10.05
CA TRP A 42 -13.56 -5.56 -8.78
C TRP A 42 -13.96 -6.93 -8.23
N ASP A 43 -15.00 -7.57 -8.78
CA ASP A 43 -15.34 -8.97 -8.54
C ASP A 43 -14.28 -9.94 -9.11
N ASN A 44 -13.53 -9.52 -10.14
CA ASN A 44 -12.44 -10.29 -10.74
C ASN A 44 -11.21 -10.39 -9.81
N VAL A 45 -10.91 -11.60 -9.34
CA VAL A 45 -9.76 -11.87 -8.46
C VAL A 45 -8.40 -11.71 -9.17
N GLU A 46 -8.31 -12.00 -10.47
CA GLU A 46 -7.07 -11.79 -11.24
C GLU A 46 -6.72 -10.30 -11.28
N LEU A 47 -7.72 -9.44 -11.48
CA LEU A 47 -7.54 -7.99 -11.49
C LEU A 47 -7.03 -7.47 -10.14
N ARG A 48 -7.69 -7.88 -9.04
CA ARG A 48 -7.29 -7.47 -7.68
C ARG A 48 -5.87 -7.91 -7.35
N ASN A 49 -5.50 -9.13 -7.74
CA ASN A 49 -4.15 -9.64 -7.53
C ASN A 49 -3.12 -8.88 -8.36
N ALA A 50 -3.42 -8.53 -9.62
CA ALA A 50 -2.52 -7.74 -10.46
C ALA A 50 -2.20 -6.37 -9.84
N ILE A 51 -3.23 -5.65 -9.38
CA ILE A 51 -3.04 -4.36 -8.72
C ILE A 51 -2.24 -4.52 -7.43
N SER A 52 -2.56 -5.54 -6.63
CA SER A 52 -1.85 -5.80 -5.37
C SER A 52 -0.37 -6.18 -5.57
N MET A 53 -0.04 -6.89 -6.66
CA MET A 53 1.34 -7.23 -7.02
C MET A 53 2.17 -5.99 -7.36
N ALA A 54 1.59 -5.08 -8.15
CA ALA A 54 2.25 -3.89 -8.66
C ALA A 54 2.62 -2.87 -7.58
N ILE A 55 1.94 -2.87 -6.43
CA ILE A 55 2.25 -1.93 -5.35
C ILE A 55 3.62 -2.27 -4.72
N ASP A 56 4.54 -1.31 -4.78
CA ASP A 56 5.85 -1.38 -4.15
C ASP A 56 5.73 -1.05 -2.67
N ARG A 57 5.62 -2.10 -1.86
CA ARG A 57 5.49 -2.03 -0.41
C ARG A 57 6.78 -1.64 0.28
N ASP A 58 7.93 -1.99 -0.30
CA ASP A 58 9.24 -1.63 0.24
C ASP A 58 9.46 -0.12 0.09
N PHE A 59 9.13 0.43 -1.08
CA PHE A 59 9.13 1.88 -1.30
C PHE A 59 8.19 2.61 -0.33
N LEU A 60 6.96 2.11 -0.15
CA LEU A 60 6.02 2.72 0.80
C LEU A 60 6.58 2.69 2.23
N ALA A 61 7.09 1.54 2.70
CA ALA A 61 7.66 1.40 4.03
C ALA A 61 8.85 2.34 4.25
N GLU A 62 9.81 2.35 3.30
CA GLU A 62 11.05 3.10 3.45
C GLU A 62 10.86 4.61 3.21
N LYS A 63 10.21 4.98 2.10
CA LYS A 63 10.17 6.37 1.63
C LYS A 63 8.98 7.15 2.14
N VAL A 64 7.81 6.52 2.24
CA VAL A 64 6.59 7.19 2.72
C VAL A 64 6.49 7.11 4.25
N TRP A 65 6.70 5.92 4.80
CA TRP A 65 6.55 5.68 6.23
C TRP A 65 7.86 5.78 7.03
N GLN A 66 9.00 6.07 6.39
CA GLN A 66 10.29 6.26 7.06
C GLN A 66 10.67 5.08 7.97
N ASN A 67 10.38 3.86 7.52
CA ASN A 67 10.54 2.60 8.25
C ASN A 67 9.81 2.53 9.60
N SER A 68 8.81 3.39 9.83
CA SER A 68 7.89 3.26 10.97
C SER A 68 6.87 2.13 10.78
N MET A 69 6.72 1.65 9.54
CA MET A 69 5.93 0.48 9.18
C MET A 69 6.79 -0.53 8.42
N LEU A 70 6.45 -1.82 8.55
CA LEU A 70 7.04 -2.90 7.76
C LEU A 70 6.23 -3.13 6.48
N PRO A 71 6.85 -3.56 5.37
CA PRO A 71 6.12 -3.93 4.16
C PRO A 71 5.21 -5.14 4.43
N GLY A 72 3.92 -5.00 4.11
CA GLY A 72 2.88 -5.98 4.47
C GLY A 72 2.57 -6.99 3.38
N TYR A 73 2.94 -8.26 3.59
CA TYR A 73 2.65 -9.39 2.67
C TYR A 73 1.69 -10.44 3.25
N SER A 74 1.16 -10.21 4.45
CA SER A 74 0.15 -11.04 5.12
C SER A 74 -0.85 -10.11 5.80
N MET A 75 -2.10 -10.55 5.95
CA MET A 75 -3.10 -9.80 6.70
C MET A 75 -2.80 -9.80 8.21
N VAL A 76 -2.28 -10.91 8.73
CA VAL A 76 -1.83 -11.00 10.11
C VAL A 76 -0.34 -10.60 10.16
N PRO A 77 0.04 -9.59 10.95
CA PRO A 77 1.42 -9.14 11.03
C PRO A 77 2.33 -10.19 11.70
N PRO A 78 3.65 -10.15 11.44
CA PRO A 78 4.60 -11.05 12.09
C PRO A 78 4.76 -10.74 13.58
N GLY A 79 5.38 -11.67 14.33
CA GLY A 79 5.71 -11.48 15.74
C GLY A 79 4.68 -12.01 16.74
N ILE A 80 3.63 -12.70 16.27
CA ILE A 80 2.69 -13.43 17.12
C ILE A 80 3.26 -14.83 17.39
N ASP A 81 3.48 -15.14 18.67
CA ASP A 81 3.98 -16.45 19.08
C ASP A 81 3.02 -17.58 18.66
N GLY A 82 3.59 -18.67 18.15
CA GLY A 82 2.83 -19.81 17.62
C GLY A 82 2.08 -19.59 16.30
N TYR A 83 2.24 -18.45 15.62
CA TYR A 83 1.58 -18.17 14.34
C TYR A 83 2.57 -18.11 13.17
N THR A 84 2.29 -18.85 12.10
CA THR A 84 3.01 -18.74 10.82
C THR A 84 2.19 -17.91 9.83
N PRO A 85 2.69 -16.74 9.38
CA PRO A 85 1.97 -15.89 8.45
C PRO A 85 1.66 -16.56 7.11
N ALA A 86 0.43 -16.37 6.64
CA ALA A 86 0.03 -16.72 5.28
C ALA A 86 0.49 -15.61 4.32
N LEU A 87 1.66 -15.79 3.73
CA LEU A 87 2.25 -14.81 2.81
C LEU A 87 1.54 -14.83 1.45
N ALA A 88 1.44 -13.65 0.83
CA ALA A 88 1.07 -13.53 -0.56
C ALA A 88 2.03 -14.34 -1.44
N LYS A 89 1.52 -15.03 -2.46
CA LYS A 89 2.32 -15.92 -3.32
C LYS A 89 3.49 -15.22 -4.04
N TYR A 90 3.39 -13.90 -4.19
CA TYR A 90 4.38 -13.06 -4.85
C TYR A 90 5.33 -12.38 -3.85
N ALA A 91 5.26 -12.68 -2.55
CA ALA A 91 6.05 -12.00 -1.52
C ALA A 91 7.57 -12.10 -1.76
N ASP A 92 8.04 -13.23 -2.30
CA ASP A 92 9.45 -13.47 -2.59
C ASP A 92 9.89 -12.99 -3.98
N MET A 93 8.97 -12.44 -4.78
CA MET A 93 9.29 -11.92 -6.12
C MET A 93 9.88 -10.50 -6.01
N SER A 94 10.86 -10.21 -6.87
CA SER A 94 11.36 -8.85 -7.02
C SER A 94 10.24 -7.90 -7.46
N GLN A 95 10.34 -6.62 -7.08
CA GLN A 95 9.33 -5.63 -7.47
C GLN A 95 9.15 -5.56 -9.00
N ILE A 96 10.26 -5.59 -9.75
CA ILE A 96 10.24 -5.57 -11.23
C ILE A 96 9.47 -6.77 -11.80
N ASP A 97 9.73 -7.97 -11.28
CA ASP A 97 9.02 -9.18 -11.74
C ASP A 97 7.52 -9.12 -11.40
N ARG A 98 7.16 -8.53 -10.26
CA ARG A 98 5.75 -8.33 -9.86
C ARG A 98 5.05 -7.33 -10.78
N GLU A 99 5.71 -6.23 -11.13
CA GLU A 99 5.19 -5.23 -12.08
C GLU A 99 4.97 -5.83 -13.47
N ASP A 100 5.95 -6.60 -13.98
CA ASP A 100 5.84 -7.27 -15.27
C ASP A 100 4.69 -8.30 -15.28
N ALA A 101 4.55 -9.08 -14.19
CA ALA A 101 3.45 -10.03 -14.03
C ALA A 101 2.09 -9.31 -13.95
N ALA A 102 2.00 -8.23 -13.18
CA ALA A 102 0.80 -7.42 -13.04
C ALA A 102 0.39 -6.81 -14.38
N LYS A 103 1.33 -6.22 -15.12
CA LYS A 103 1.11 -5.63 -16.44
C LYS A 103 0.56 -6.65 -17.43
N LYS A 104 1.13 -7.86 -17.51
CA LYS A 104 0.61 -8.93 -18.37
C LYS A 104 -0.84 -9.30 -18.06
N VAL A 105 -1.21 -9.34 -16.77
CA VAL A 105 -2.59 -9.61 -16.36
C VAL A 105 -3.51 -8.46 -16.73
N LEU A 106 -3.10 -7.21 -16.51
CA LEU A 106 -3.88 -6.03 -16.87
C LEU A 106 -4.12 -5.96 -18.38
N GLU A 107 -3.08 -6.16 -19.20
CA GLU A 107 -3.17 -6.20 -20.66
C GLU A 107 -4.08 -7.33 -21.15
N LYS A 108 -3.97 -8.54 -20.57
CA LYS A 108 -4.87 -9.67 -20.85
C LYS A 108 -6.34 -9.31 -20.58
N LEU A 109 -6.60 -8.49 -19.56
CA LEU A 109 -7.93 -8.01 -19.20
C LEU A 109 -8.38 -6.79 -20.02
N GLY A 110 -7.55 -6.32 -20.96
CA GLY A 110 -7.85 -5.19 -21.84
C GLY A 110 -7.52 -3.82 -21.27
N TYR A 111 -6.78 -3.76 -20.17
CA TYR A 111 -6.32 -2.51 -19.57
C TYR A 111 -4.91 -2.18 -20.05
N THR A 112 -4.77 -1.03 -20.71
CA THR A 112 -3.50 -0.48 -21.20
C THR A 112 -3.46 1.03 -20.91
N PRO A 113 -2.33 1.71 -21.06
CA PRO A 113 -2.28 3.18 -20.94
C PRO A 113 -3.29 3.92 -21.86
N GLU A 114 -3.63 3.35 -23.02
CA GLU A 114 -4.61 3.89 -23.97
C GLU A 114 -6.07 3.56 -23.57
N HIS A 115 -6.27 2.47 -22.82
CA HIS A 115 -7.56 2.02 -22.31
C HIS A 115 -7.48 1.78 -20.80
N PRO A 116 -7.34 2.84 -19.99
CA PRO A 116 -6.98 2.68 -18.59
C PRO A 116 -8.11 2.09 -17.74
N LEU A 117 -7.73 1.27 -16.76
CA LEU A 117 -8.62 0.92 -15.64
C LEU A 117 -8.81 2.15 -14.77
N LYS A 118 -10.07 2.54 -14.53
CA LYS A 118 -10.38 3.61 -13.57
C LYS A 118 -10.53 3.04 -12.16
N MET A 119 -9.75 3.59 -11.23
CA MET A 119 -9.77 3.21 -9.82
C MET A 119 -9.92 4.47 -8.95
N GLU A 120 -10.68 4.39 -7.86
CA GLU A 120 -10.73 5.43 -6.84
C GLU A 120 -10.11 4.92 -5.54
N ILE A 121 -9.18 5.67 -4.98
CA ILE A 121 -8.67 5.44 -3.62
C ILE A 121 -9.35 6.42 -2.68
N ARG A 122 -10.06 5.89 -1.69
CA ARG A 122 -10.65 6.65 -0.59
C ARG A 122 -9.73 6.58 0.63
N TYR A 123 -9.49 7.71 1.26
CA TYR A 123 -8.66 7.80 2.47
C TYR A 123 -9.20 8.88 3.42
N ASN A 124 -8.96 8.72 4.72
CA ASN A 124 -9.28 9.70 5.76
C ASN A 124 -8.19 10.81 5.84
N THR A 125 -8.54 11.97 6.38
CA THR A 125 -7.63 13.13 6.46
C THR A 125 -6.38 12.82 7.29
N SER A 126 -5.26 12.64 6.57
CA SER A 126 -3.90 12.45 7.10
C SER A 126 -2.90 12.70 5.97
N GLU A 127 -1.79 13.38 6.27
CA GLU A 127 -0.71 13.57 5.31
C GLU A 127 -0.06 12.22 4.93
N ASN A 128 0.11 11.31 5.90
CA ASN A 128 0.68 9.99 5.62
C ASN A 128 -0.21 9.16 4.69
N HIS A 129 -1.53 9.20 4.89
CA HIS A 129 -2.49 8.49 4.02
C HIS A 129 -2.55 9.10 2.63
N LYS A 130 -2.56 10.44 2.54
CA LYS A 130 -2.50 11.16 1.26
C LYS A 130 -1.23 10.80 0.49
N ASN A 131 -0.07 10.86 1.14
CA ASN A 131 1.22 10.51 0.53
C ASN A 131 1.26 9.05 0.07
N THR A 132 0.70 8.14 0.87
CA THR A 132 0.56 6.73 0.49
C THR A 132 -0.32 6.57 -0.76
N ALA A 133 -1.46 7.26 -0.81
CA ALA A 133 -2.38 7.18 -1.94
C ALA A 133 -1.78 7.78 -3.23
N VAL A 134 -1.06 8.90 -3.13
CA VAL A 134 -0.32 9.51 -4.25
C VAL A 134 0.79 8.59 -4.75
N ALA A 135 1.57 7.97 -3.86
CA ALA A 135 2.61 7.03 -4.25
C ALA A 135 2.05 5.82 -5.01
N ILE A 136 0.92 5.26 -4.55
CA ILE A 136 0.23 4.15 -5.24
C ILE A 136 -0.32 4.61 -6.59
N GLN A 137 -0.90 5.81 -6.68
CA GLN A 137 -1.37 6.39 -7.93
C GLN A 137 -0.23 6.46 -8.96
N GLU A 138 0.95 6.95 -8.57
CA GLU A 138 2.11 7.04 -9.47
C GLU A 138 2.68 5.68 -9.85
N GLN A 139 2.73 4.72 -8.92
CA GLN A 139 3.18 3.34 -9.19
C GLN A 139 2.28 2.64 -10.22
N LEU A 140 0.97 2.85 -10.17
CA LEU A 140 0.01 2.12 -11.01
C LEU A 140 -0.24 2.79 -12.37
N LYS A 141 0.01 4.09 -12.48
CA LYS A 141 -0.13 4.86 -13.73
C LYS A 141 0.59 4.24 -14.94
N PRO A 142 1.87 3.82 -14.89
CA PRO A 142 2.55 3.21 -16.03
C PRO A 142 1.97 1.84 -16.44
N LEU A 143 1.17 1.20 -15.59
CA LEU A 143 0.50 -0.08 -15.87
C LEU A 143 -0.90 0.12 -16.48
N GLY A 144 -1.30 1.35 -16.81
CA GLY A 144 -2.62 1.63 -17.38
C GLY A 144 -3.74 1.65 -16.34
N VAL A 145 -3.44 2.03 -15.09
CA VAL A 145 -4.45 2.28 -14.06
C VAL A 145 -4.50 3.77 -13.76
N GLU A 146 -5.63 4.39 -14.07
CA GLU A 146 -5.92 5.79 -13.76
C GLU A 146 -6.58 5.86 -12.39
N VAL A 147 -5.84 6.37 -11.40
CA VAL A 147 -6.32 6.47 -10.02
C VAL A 147 -6.83 7.87 -9.73
N THR A 148 -8.05 8.00 -9.19
CA THR A 148 -8.55 9.22 -8.56
C THR A 148 -8.46 9.11 -7.04
N LEU A 149 -8.23 10.24 -6.36
CA LEU A 149 -8.05 10.28 -4.91
C LEU A 149 -9.23 11.04 -4.28
N LEU A 150 -9.88 10.43 -3.29
CA LEU A 150 -11.00 11.01 -2.56
C LEU A 150 -10.72 11.01 -1.05
N ASN A 151 -10.57 12.21 -0.48
CA ASN A 151 -10.56 12.38 0.97
C ASN A 151 -12.00 12.35 1.49
N THR A 152 -12.26 11.55 2.53
CA THR A 152 -13.62 11.29 3.03
C THR A 152 -13.98 12.01 4.32
N ASP A 153 -13.02 12.67 4.99
CA ASP A 153 -13.22 13.29 6.29
C ASP A 153 -12.95 14.79 6.20
N THR A 154 -13.98 15.60 6.41
CA THR A 154 -13.90 17.08 6.53
C THR A 154 -14.11 17.51 7.96
#